data_AF-A0A2A5DQB3-F1
#
_entry.id   AF-A0A2A5DQB3-F1
#
_cell.length_a   1.000
_cell.length_b   1.000
_cell.length_c   1.000
_cell.angle_alpha   90.00
_cell.angle_beta   90.00
_cell.angle_gamma   90.00
#
_symmetry.space_group_name_H-M   'P 1'
#
loop_
_entity.id
_entity.type
_entity.pdbx_description
1 polymer ?
#
loop_
_entity_poly.entity_id
_entity_poly.type
_entity_poly.pdbx_seq_one_letter_code
_entity_poly.pdbx_strand_id
1 'polypeptide(L)'
;MAKADAYLDQLQQLLPPGAAWPRDSDATLTALLQSVAQGMAKVDARSLDLITEADPRSTLEMLGDWETTAGLPDACFPAGTTLTERRNALVQRLTTIGGQTPQFFIDLATGLGHASAVIEEFTPAICGLGQCGDALNGAPSVRFYWRIILALENLLLARCASTQCGDNLGTFLRASALECVLKKLAPAQTTVLFSYLETTVPFQIDNLALALIGDRSPFTLNAGKVSQWNDISGNANHAAQATATKQPAYAASGVNGLPSVDFDGVNDALSVPASASIKDIFAGGGYGAIVFISDAAGTFDYLIEKDGRWGIYINASKLTFFSIWDGNDGGWSTGETIPIGSPVLLEFEYDSDSAANDAILRINGGGTTSQWGTPTGTVLSDSGVDLSLGNVPSTFSPWDGDIAEVALYSSLPSAAEQSLLRNHLANKYGITLS
;
A
#
# COMPACT_ATOMS: atom_id res chain seq x y z
N MET A 1 19.13 -9.94 -34.69
CA MET A 1 18.33 -10.60 -35.74
C MET A 1 18.75 -10.06 -37.10
N ALA A 2 19.14 -10.93 -38.02
CA ALA A 2 19.51 -10.49 -39.37
C ALA A 2 18.24 -10.18 -40.18
N LYS A 3 18.24 -9.04 -40.88
CA LYS A 3 17.13 -8.65 -41.77
C LYS A 3 17.23 -9.39 -43.10
N ALA A 4 16.12 -9.47 -43.84
CA ALA A 4 16.08 -10.14 -45.14
C ALA A 4 17.19 -9.66 -46.09
N ASP A 5 17.47 -8.36 -46.12
CA ASP A 5 18.51 -7.80 -47.01
C ASP A 5 19.92 -8.31 -46.65
N ALA A 6 20.21 -8.52 -45.35
CA ALA A 6 21.48 -9.10 -44.93
C ALA A 6 21.62 -10.57 -45.35
N TYR A 7 20.51 -11.32 -45.38
CA TYR A 7 20.50 -12.67 -45.93
C TYR A 7 20.59 -12.69 -47.47
N LEU A 8 20.00 -11.72 -48.15
CA LEU A 8 20.15 -11.55 -49.60
C LEU A 8 21.61 -11.34 -49.96
N ASP A 9 22.29 -10.44 -49.26
CA ASP A 9 23.71 -10.15 -49.47
C ASP A 9 24.56 -11.42 -49.29
N GLN A 10 24.30 -12.20 -48.24
CA GLN A 10 24.97 -13.48 -48.00
C GLN A 10 24.70 -14.48 -49.14
N LEU A 11 23.45 -14.62 -49.58
CA LEU A 11 23.08 -15.54 -50.67
C LEU A 11 23.75 -15.14 -51.99
N GLN A 12 23.82 -13.84 -52.31
CA GLN A 12 24.50 -13.34 -53.50
C GLN A 12 26.03 -13.51 -53.44
N GLN A 13 26.63 -13.46 -52.25
CA GLN A 13 28.05 -13.77 -52.04
C GLN A 13 28.37 -15.25 -52.22
N LEU A 14 27.41 -16.14 -51.95
CA LEU A 14 27.56 -17.59 -52.13
C LEU A 14 27.38 -18.04 -53.60
N LEU A 15 26.89 -17.16 -54.49
CA LEU A 15 26.81 -17.47 -55.92
C LEU A 15 28.21 -17.52 -56.56
N PRO A 16 28.45 -18.43 -57.52
CA PRO A 16 29.68 -18.41 -58.30
C PRO A 16 29.89 -17.06 -59.01
N PRO A 17 31.14 -16.67 -59.31
CA PRO A 17 31.40 -15.50 -60.14
C PRO A 17 31.01 -15.76 -61.61
N GLY A 18 30.65 -14.71 -62.34
CA GLY A 18 30.39 -14.76 -63.78
C GLY A 18 28.99 -14.28 -64.21
N ALA A 19 28.82 -14.06 -65.51
CA ALA A 19 27.62 -13.42 -66.09
C ALA A 19 26.32 -14.23 -65.94
N ALA A 20 26.41 -15.54 -65.65
CA ALA A 20 25.25 -16.37 -65.38
C ALA A 20 24.57 -16.08 -64.03
N TRP A 21 25.23 -15.32 -63.14
CA TRP A 21 24.80 -15.07 -61.76
C TRP A 21 24.69 -13.56 -61.48
N PRO A 22 23.67 -12.87 -62.06
CA PRO A 22 23.48 -11.44 -61.89
C PRO A 22 23.18 -11.09 -60.43
N ARG A 23 23.70 -9.94 -59.97
CA ARG A 23 23.51 -9.39 -58.62
C ARG A 23 22.70 -8.09 -58.62
N ASP A 24 22.29 -7.63 -59.80
CA ASP A 24 21.49 -6.43 -59.98
C ASP A 24 20.15 -6.55 -59.25
N SER A 25 19.66 -5.43 -58.72
CA SER A 25 18.44 -5.39 -57.88
C SER A 25 17.16 -5.78 -58.63
N ASP A 26 17.13 -5.61 -59.95
CA ASP A 26 15.99 -5.90 -60.84
C ASP A 26 16.07 -7.28 -61.50
N ALA A 27 17.14 -8.04 -61.28
CA ALA A 27 17.29 -9.37 -61.86
C ALA A 27 16.28 -10.36 -61.28
N THR A 28 15.71 -11.22 -62.13
CA THR A 28 14.79 -12.28 -61.71
C THR A 28 15.41 -13.22 -60.67
N LEU A 29 16.71 -13.50 -60.78
CA LEU A 29 17.45 -14.29 -59.79
C LEU A 29 17.49 -13.59 -58.43
N THR A 30 17.76 -12.28 -58.39
CA THR A 30 17.75 -11.48 -57.16
C THR A 30 16.36 -11.49 -56.52
N ALA A 31 15.28 -11.37 -57.30
CA ALA A 31 13.91 -11.48 -56.79
C ALA A 31 13.62 -12.86 -56.16
N LEU A 32 14.10 -13.94 -56.78
CA LEU A 32 14.01 -15.29 -56.21
C LEU A 32 14.79 -15.39 -54.89
N LEU A 33 16.05 -14.95 -54.88
CA LEU A 33 16.89 -14.96 -53.68
C LEU A 33 16.30 -14.10 -52.56
N GLN A 34 15.65 -12.98 -52.89
CA GLN A 34 14.97 -12.14 -51.90
C GLN A 34 13.81 -12.90 -51.23
N SER A 35 13.05 -13.70 -51.97
CA SER A 35 11.98 -14.53 -51.38
C SER A 35 12.55 -15.60 -50.43
N VAL A 36 13.70 -16.19 -50.78
CA VAL A 36 14.41 -17.15 -49.91
C VAL A 36 14.96 -16.45 -48.67
N ALA A 37 15.59 -15.29 -48.83
CA ALA A 37 16.12 -14.47 -47.75
C ALA A 37 15.04 -14.04 -46.75
N GLN A 38 13.85 -13.68 -47.24
CA GLN A 38 12.68 -13.42 -46.38
C GLN A 38 12.27 -14.65 -45.58
N GLY A 39 12.30 -15.84 -46.19
CA GLY A 39 12.05 -17.11 -45.49
C GLY A 39 13.07 -17.35 -44.37
N MET A 40 14.36 -17.17 -44.67
CA MET A 40 15.44 -17.32 -43.70
C MET A 40 15.33 -16.32 -42.54
N ALA A 41 15.08 -15.04 -42.84
CA ALA A 41 14.87 -14.03 -41.81
C ALA A 41 13.68 -14.36 -40.90
N LYS A 42 12.59 -14.90 -41.44
CA LYS A 42 11.46 -15.37 -40.62
C LYS A 42 11.86 -16.52 -39.69
N VAL A 43 12.63 -17.49 -40.16
CA VAL A 43 13.09 -18.62 -39.34
C VAL A 43 14.06 -18.16 -38.25
N ASP A 44 14.97 -17.21 -38.55
CA ASP A 44 15.85 -16.59 -37.56
C ASP A 44 15.05 -15.86 -36.47
N ALA A 45 14.01 -15.10 -36.87
CA ALA A 45 13.09 -14.44 -35.93
C ALA A 45 12.47 -15.44 -34.95
N ARG A 46 11.89 -16.51 -35.50
CA ARG A 46 11.20 -17.54 -34.72
C ARG A 46 12.13 -18.29 -33.78
N SER A 47 13.41 -18.42 -34.15
CA SER A 47 14.42 -19.03 -33.28
C SER A 47 14.74 -18.15 -32.06
N LEU A 48 14.68 -16.82 -32.21
CA LEU A 48 14.83 -15.88 -31.10
C LEU A 48 13.56 -15.78 -30.24
N ASP A 49 12.37 -15.83 -30.88
CA ASP A 49 11.09 -15.91 -30.15
C ASP A 49 11.09 -17.12 -29.21
N LEU A 50 11.62 -18.27 -29.68
CA LEU A 50 11.72 -19.49 -28.88
C LEU A 50 12.52 -19.31 -27.58
N ILE A 51 13.55 -18.45 -27.57
CA ILE A 51 14.32 -18.16 -26.34
C ILE A 51 13.44 -17.41 -25.32
N THR A 52 12.58 -16.50 -25.81
CA THR A 52 11.63 -15.76 -24.96
C THR A 52 10.51 -16.67 -24.46
N GLU A 53 10.06 -17.61 -25.30
CA GLU A 53 9.06 -18.63 -24.97
C GLU A 53 9.59 -19.71 -24.01
N ALA A 54 10.91 -19.91 -23.96
CA ALA A 54 11.54 -20.82 -23.01
C ALA A 54 11.57 -20.28 -21.57
N ASP A 55 11.34 -18.98 -21.35
CA ASP A 55 11.24 -18.41 -19.99
C ASP A 55 9.76 -18.38 -19.55
N PRO A 56 9.39 -19.10 -18.47
CA PRO A 56 8.00 -19.18 -17.99
C PRO A 56 7.45 -17.82 -17.53
N ARG A 57 8.31 -16.81 -17.28
CA ARG A 57 7.89 -15.44 -16.93
C ARG A 57 7.40 -14.64 -18.14
N SER A 58 7.81 -15.02 -19.35
CA SER A 58 7.52 -14.28 -20.59
C SER A 58 6.82 -15.09 -21.68
N THR A 59 6.69 -16.41 -21.54
CA THR A 59 6.05 -17.30 -22.54
C THR A 59 4.61 -16.91 -22.86
N LEU A 60 4.27 -16.85 -24.14
CA LEU A 60 2.92 -16.60 -24.64
C LEU A 60 2.41 -17.80 -25.44
N GLU A 61 3.13 -18.18 -26.49
CA GLU A 61 2.75 -19.27 -27.38
C GLU A 61 2.92 -20.64 -26.71
N MET A 62 3.99 -20.83 -25.95
CA MET A 62 4.32 -22.09 -25.28
C MET A 62 3.69 -22.23 -23.89
N LEU A 63 2.89 -21.26 -23.45
CA LEU A 63 2.32 -21.25 -22.09
C LEU A 63 1.51 -22.53 -21.79
N GLY A 64 0.74 -23.03 -22.77
CA GLY A 64 -0.04 -24.26 -22.60
C GLY A 64 0.83 -25.51 -22.39
N ASP A 65 1.98 -25.60 -23.08
CA ASP A 65 2.92 -26.71 -22.92
C ASP A 65 3.61 -26.66 -21.56
N TRP A 66 3.96 -25.45 -21.10
CA TRP A 66 4.50 -25.22 -19.77
C TRP A 66 3.50 -25.59 -18.67
N GLU A 67 2.25 -25.17 -18.79
CA GLU A 67 1.20 -25.51 -17.82
C GLU A 67 0.97 -27.01 -17.77
N THR A 68 0.94 -27.68 -18.93
CA THR A 68 0.83 -29.14 -19.00
C THR A 68 1.99 -29.81 -18.26
N THR A 69 3.21 -29.31 -18.45
CA THR A 69 4.42 -29.82 -17.77
C THR A 69 4.38 -29.58 -16.26
N ALA A 70 3.86 -28.43 -15.82
CA ALA A 70 3.74 -28.06 -14.42
C ALA A 70 2.53 -28.71 -13.70
N GLY A 71 1.64 -29.36 -14.46
CA GLY A 71 0.40 -29.96 -13.97
C GLY A 71 -0.67 -28.93 -13.62
N LEU A 72 -0.72 -27.83 -14.38
CA LEU A 72 -1.71 -26.77 -14.25
C LEU A 72 -2.75 -26.85 -15.39
N PRO A 73 -4.01 -26.41 -15.16
CA PRO A 73 -4.57 -25.99 -13.87
C PRO A 73 -4.73 -27.17 -12.88
N ASP A 74 -4.69 -26.87 -11.58
CA ASP A 74 -4.89 -27.87 -10.53
C ASP A 74 -6.03 -27.45 -9.57
N ALA A 75 -6.30 -28.24 -8.54
CA ALA A 75 -7.38 -27.96 -7.59
C ALA A 75 -7.23 -26.62 -6.84
N CYS A 76 -6.00 -26.11 -6.71
CA CYS A 76 -5.71 -24.86 -6.01
C CYS A 76 -5.54 -23.67 -6.96
N PHE A 77 -5.11 -23.94 -8.19
CA PHE A 77 -5.00 -22.97 -9.27
C PHE A 77 -5.98 -23.35 -10.38
N PRO A 78 -7.26 -22.93 -10.29
CA PRO A 78 -8.19 -23.06 -11.41
C PRO A 78 -7.64 -22.30 -12.62
N ALA A 79 -8.13 -22.62 -13.82
CA ALA A 79 -7.69 -21.95 -15.04
C ALA A 79 -7.78 -20.43 -14.88
N GLY A 80 -6.61 -19.78 -14.80
CA GLY A 80 -6.53 -18.33 -14.62
C GLY A 80 -7.25 -17.62 -15.76
N THR A 81 -7.89 -16.49 -15.45
CA THR A 81 -8.69 -15.76 -16.44
C THR A 81 -7.82 -14.87 -17.31
N THR A 82 -6.66 -14.45 -16.80
CA THR A 82 -5.71 -13.58 -17.51
C THR A 82 -4.37 -14.27 -17.78
N LEU A 83 -3.65 -13.78 -18.80
CA LEU A 83 -2.31 -14.26 -19.14
C LEU A 83 -1.31 -14.10 -17.97
N THR A 84 -1.41 -12.97 -17.27
CA THR A 84 -0.53 -12.65 -16.13
C THR A 84 -0.76 -13.58 -14.95
N GLU A 85 -2.03 -13.85 -14.59
CA GLU A 85 -2.39 -14.82 -13.54
C GLU A 85 -1.81 -16.20 -13.84
N ARG A 86 -1.95 -16.66 -15.09
CA ARG A 86 -1.46 -17.96 -15.54
C ARG A 86 0.07 -18.07 -15.45
N ARG A 87 0.79 -17.04 -15.89
CA ARG A 87 2.27 -16.99 -15.77
C ARG A 87 2.72 -16.99 -14.31
N ASN A 88 2.06 -16.22 -13.44
CA ASN A 88 2.41 -16.18 -12.01
C ASN A 88 2.22 -17.55 -11.35
N ALA A 89 1.09 -18.23 -11.61
CA ALA A 89 0.83 -19.57 -11.11
C ALA A 89 1.88 -20.59 -11.61
N LEU A 90 2.25 -20.52 -12.90
CA LEU A 90 3.30 -21.34 -13.49
C LEU A 90 4.67 -21.10 -12.83
N VAL A 91 5.09 -19.84 -12.75
CA VAL A 91 6.39 -19.47 -12.17
C VAL A 91 6.46 -19.92 -10.72
N GLN A 92 5.42 -19.63 -9.93
CA GLN A 92 5.34 -20.08 -8.55
C GLN A 92 5.43 -21.61 -8.44
N ARG A 93 4.71 -22.35 -9.30
CA ARG A 93 4.74 -23.81 -9.30
C ARG A 93 6.13 -24.37 -9.57
N LEU A 94 6.90 -23.73 -10.44
CA LEU A 94 8.26 -24.14 -10.81
C LEU A 94 9.32 -23.70 -9.79
N THR A 95 9.13 -22.57 -9.11
CA THR A 95 10.14 -21.99 -8.20
C THR A 95 9.91 -22.31 -6.73
N THR A 96 8.71 -22.76 -6.34
CA THR A 96 8.42 -23.06 -4.93
C THR A 96 9.26 -24.24 -4.44
N ILE A 97 10.26 -23.94 -3.62
CA ILE A 97 10.99 -24.91 -2.81
C ILE A 97 10.24 -24.98 -1.48
N GLY A 98 9.65 -26.14 -1.16
CA GLY A 98 8.85 -26.29 0.06
C GLY A 98 9.62 -25.91 1.34
N GLY A 99 8.91 -25.39 2.33
CA GLY A 99 9.45 -25.02 3.64
C GLY A 99 8.47 -25.34 4.76
N GLN A 100 8.95 -25.28 6.00
CA GLN A 100 8.15 -25.53 7.21
C GLN A 100 8.30 -24.41 8.25
N THR A 101 8.76 -23.22 7.82
CA THR A 101 8.88 -22.05 8.69
C THR A 101 7.67 -21.12 8.51
N PRO A 102 7.29 -20.32 9.52
CA PRO A 102 6.28 -19.28 9.34
C PRO A 102 6.60 -18.33 8.18
N GLN A 103 7.87 -17.92 8.06
CA GLN A 103 8.32 -17.03 6.99
C GLN A 103 8.08 -17.62 5.59
N PHE A 104 8.32 -18.93 5.39
CA PHE A 104 8.02 -19.58 4.11
C PHE A 104 6.55 -19.44 3.71
N PHE A 105 5.62 -19.61 4.67
CA PHE A 105 4.19 -19.49 4.40
C PHE A 105 3.75 -18.03 4.20
N ILE A 106 4.43 -17.06 4.84
CA ILE A 106 4.22 -15.62 4.61
C ILE A 106 4.70 -15.22 3.21
N ASP A 107 5.89 -15.67 2.80
CA ASP A 107 6.45 -15.40 1.47
C ASP A 107 5.55 -16.01 0.38
N LEU A 108 5.01 -17.21 0.64
CA LEU A 108 4.06 -17.87 -0.24
C LEU A 108 2.73 -17.09 -0.37
N ALA A 109 2.22 -16.54 0.74
CA ALA A 109 1.03 -15.69 0.73
C ALA A 109 1.29 -14.39 -0.03
N THR A 110 2.45 -13.77 0.18
CA THR A 110 2.90 -12.56 -0.52
C THR A 110 3.01 -12.79 -2.02
N GLY A 111 3.60 -13.91 -2.45
CA GLY A 111 3.69 -14.29 -3.86
C GLY A 111 2.33 -14.50 -4.54
N LEU A 112 1.28 -14.78 -3.76
CA LEU A 112 -0.11 -14.91 -4.21
C LEU A 112 -0.91 -13.60 -4.10
N GLY A 113 -0.26 -12.48 -3.79
CA GLY A 113 -0.88 -11.16 -3.68
C GLY A 113 -1.38 -10.79 -2.29
N HIS A 114 -1.11 -11.60 -1.25
CA HIS A 114 -1.53 -11.34 0.12
C HIS A 114 -0.36 -10.85 0.99
N ALA A 115 0.17 -9.66 0.67
CA ALA A 115 1.36 -9.09 1.31
C ALA A 115 1.18 -8.75 2.79
N SER A 116 -0.06 -8.59 3.26
CA SER A 116 -0.38 -8.29 4.67
C SER A 116 -0.61 -9.55 5.52
N ALA A 117 -0.28 -10.73 5.00
CA ALA A 117 -0.53 -11.99 5.71
C ALA A 117 0.38 -12.13 6.94
N VAL A 118 -0.22 -12.47 8.08
CA VAL A 118 0.50 -12.71 9.35
C VAL A 118 0.18 -14.10 9.87
N ILE A 119 1.15 -14.77 10.48
CA ILE A 119 0.95 -16.08 11.12
C ILE A 119 1.01 -15.94 12.63
N GLU A 120 0.07 -16.59 13.30
CA GLU A 120 -0.01 -16.71 14.74
C GLU A 120 0.03 -18.19 15.14
N GLU A 121 0.88 -18.51 16.09
CA GLU A 121 1.00 -19.85 16.67
C GLU A 121 0.39 -19.86 18.08
N PHE A 122 -0.28 -20.95 18.43
CA PHE A 122 -0.95 -21.06 19.72
C PHE A 122 -0.12 -21.82 20.74
N THR A 123 -0.03 -21.26 21.94
CA THR A 123 0.55 -21.91 23.12
C THR A 123 -0.57 -22.30 24.09
N PRO A 124 -0.59 -23.53 24.65
CA PRO A 124 -1.63 -23.91 25.59
C PRO A 124 -1.49 -23.18 26.93
N ALA A 125 -2.60 -22.91 27.59
CA ALA A 125 -2.58 -22.37 28.95
C ALA A 125 -2.00 -23.40 29.93
N ILE A 126 -0.83 -23.10 30.51
CA ILE A 126 -0.14 -23.96 31.48
C ILE A 126 -0.10 -23.26 32.84
N CYS A 127 -0.62 -23.93 33.87
CA CYS A 127 -0.56 -23.46 35.25
C CYS A 127 0.92 -23.27 35.68
N GLY A 128 1.22 -22.10 36.25
CA GLY A 128 2.58 -21.74 36.68
C GLY A 128 3.47 -21.12 35.59
N LEU A 129 2.98 -21.03 34.35
CA LEU A 129 3.65 -20.28 33.26
C LEU A 129 2.82 -19.09 32.77
N GLY A 130 1.49 -19.20 32.76
CA GLY A 130 0.60 -18.12 32.31
C GLY A 130 0.46 -16.97 33.31
N GLN A 131 0.30 -15.75 32.80
CA GLN A 131 0.05 -14.52 33.54
C GLN A 131 -1.37 -14.01 33.31
N CYS A 132 -1.87 -13.14 34.19
CA CYS A 132 -3.17 -12.49 33.97
C CYS A 132 -3.10 -11.61 32.72
N GLY A 133 -4.02 -11.82 31.78
CA GLY A 133 -4.03 -11.15 30.47
C GLY A 133 -3.62 -12.06 29.31
N ASP A 134 -2.96 -13.19 29.59
CA ASP A 134 -2.60 -14.15 28.55
C ASP A 134 -3.84 -14.83 27.95
N ALA A 135 -3.76 -15.15 26.65
CA ALA A 135 -4.79 -15.92 25.97
C ALA A 135 -4.95 -17.31 26.61
N LEU A 136 -6.15 -17.59 27.10
CA LEU A 136 -6.53 -18.91 27.61
C LEU A 136 -6.83 -19.87 26.46
N ASN A 137 -5.80 -20.18 25.69
CA ASN A 137 -5.86 -21.16 24.61
C ASN A 137 -6.17 -22.55 25.19
N GLY A 138 -6.93 -23.35 24.42
CA GLY A 138 -7.51 -24.62 24.86
C GLY A 138 -6.51 -25.74 25.18
N ALA A 139 -6.95 -27.00 25.01
CA ALA A 139 -6.17 -28.20 25.34
C ALA A 139 -4.77 -28.21 24.68
N PRO A 140 -3.79 -28.99 25.19
CA PRO A 140 -2.41 -29.04 24.68
C PRO A 140 -2.27 -29.30 23.18
N SER A 141 -3.29 -29.89 22.55
CA SER A 141 -3.38 -30.07 21.10
C SER A 141 -3.37 -28.76 20.31
N VAL A 142 -3.63 -27.61 20.93
CA VAL A 142 -3.60 -26.28 20.28
C VAL A 142 -2.24 -25.98 19.64
N ARG A 143 -1.16 -26.63 20.10
CA ARG A 143 0.19 -26.55 19.52
C ARG A 143 0.30 -27.02 18.08
N PHE A 144 -0.68 -27.80 17.61
CA PHE A 144 -0.76 -28.27 16.23
C PHE A 144 -1.64 -27.38 15.36
N TYR A 145 -2.17 -26.29 15.91
CA TYR A 145 -2.96 -25.32 15.17
C TYR A 145 -2.12 -24.06 15.00
N TRP A 146 -2.21 -23.48 13.82
CA TRP A 146 -1.65 -22.17 13.53
C TRP A 146 -2.65 -21.41 12.68
N ARG A 147 -2.70 -20.10 12.86
CA ARG A 147 -3.65 -19.22 12.19
C ARG A 147 -2.90 -18.31 11.23
N ILE A 148 -3.37 -18.25 10.00
CA ILE A 148 -3.00 -17.18 9.07
C ILE A 148 -4.09 -16.12 9.07
N ILE A 149 -3.68 -14.88 9.32
CA ILE A 149 -4.52 -13.69 9.32
C ILE A 149 -4.34 -13.01 7.97
N LEU A 150 -5.44 -12.84 7.25
CA LEU A 150 -5.52 -12.22 5.94
C LEU A 150 -6.38 -10.96 6.03
N ALA A 151 -6.07 -9.98 5.17
CA ALA A 151 -6.92 -8.81 5.03
C ALA A 151 -8.31 -9.22 4.51
N LEU A 152 -9.35 -8.64 5.11
CA LEU A 152 -10.70 -8.77 4.61
C LEU A 152 -10.87 -7.85 3.39
N GLU A 153 -11.10 -8.44 2.22
CA GLU A 153 -11.29 -7.73 0.96
C GLU A 153 -12.72 -7.89 0.43
N ASN A 154 -13.26 -6.84 -0.19
CA ASN A 154 -14.57 -6.82 -0.84
C ASN A 154 -15.72 -7.32 0.05
N LEU A 155 -15.77 -6.85 1.29
CA LEU A 155 -16.88 -7.15 2.19
C LEU A 155 -18.18 -6.50 1.66
N LEU A 156 -19.07 -7.33 1.12
CA LEU A 156 -20.41 -6.96 0.70
C LEU A 156 -21.39 -7.41 1.79
N LEU A 157 -21.95 -6.45 2.51
CA LEU A 157 -22.97 -6.69 3.54
C LEU A 157 -24.39 -6.60 2.95
N ALA A 158 -25.29 -7.44 3.45
CA ALA A 158 -26.70 -7.34 3.11
C ALA A 158 -27.29 -6.00 3.59
N ARG A 159 -28.06 -5.34 2.72
CA ARG A 159 -28.77 -4.10 3.03
C ARG A 159 -30.28 -4.31 2.93
N CYS A 160 -31.03 -3.65 3.80
CA CYS A 160 -32.49 -3.60 3.74
C CYS A 160 -32.93 -3.08 2.36
N ALA A 161 -33.94 -3.72 1.77
CA ALA A 161 -34.50 -3.43 0.43
C ALA A 161 -33.68 -3.87 -0.80
N SER A 162 -32.47 -4.42 -0.64
CA SER A 162 -31.69 -5.00 -1.75
C SER A 162 -31.35 -6.48 -1.56
N THR A 163 -31.74 -7.08 -0.44
CA THR A 163 -31.54 -8.50 -0.11
C THR A 163 -32.84 -9.10 0.44
N GLN A 164 -33.05 -10.39 0.18
CA GLN A 164 -34.25 -11.14 0.59
C GLN A 164 -33.92 -12.24 1.61
N CYS A 165 -34.93 -12.70 2.35
CA CYS A 165 -34.75 -13.82 3.28
C CYS A 165 -34.26 -15.07 2.53
N GLY A 166 -33.07 -15.56 2.90
CA GLY A 166 -32.39 -16.68 2.24
C GLY A 166 -31.11 -16.28 1.51
N ASP A 167 -30.89 -14.98 1.26
CA ASP A 167 -29.61 -14.49 0.76
C ASP A 167 -28.54 -14.51 1.86
N ASN A 168 -27.27 -14.60 1.46
CA ASN A 168 -26.16 -14.46 2.39
C ASN A 168 -26.20 -13.05 3.01
N LEU A 169 -26.13 -12.98 4.35
CA LEU A 169 -26.10 -11.72 5.09
C LEU A 169 -24.79 -10.93 4.88
N GLY A 170 -23.78 -11.57 4.32
CA GLY A 170 -22.58 -10.92 3.80
C GLY A 170 -21.73 -11.91 3.00
N THR A 171 -20.92 -11.38 2.10
CA THR A 171 -19.87 -12.13 1.40
C THR A 171 -18.61 -11.27 1.36
N PHE A 172 -17.46 -11.90 1.26
CA PHE A 172 -16.18 -11.22 1.06
C PHE A 172 -15.37 -12.00 0.03
N LEU A 173 -14.36 -11.36 -0.54
CA LEU A 173 -13.44 -12.03 -1.45
C LEU A 173 -12.53 -12.94 -0.63
N ARG A 174 -12.81 -14.24 -0.69
CA ARG A 174 -12.02 -15.27 -0.03
C ARG A 174 -10.76 -15.55 -0.84
N ALA A 175 -9.62 -15.70 -0.17
CA ALA A 175 -8.34 -16.09 -0.78
C ALA A 175 -8.30 -17.59 -1.11
N SER A 176 -9.27 -18.10 -1.88
CA SER A 176 -9.49 -19.54 -2.08
C SER A 176 -8.29 -20.28 -2.65
N ALA A 177 -7.52 -19.63 -3.53
CA ALA A 177 -6.27 -20.18 -4.07
C ALA A 177 -5.23 -20.38 -2.96
N LEU A 178 -4.96 -19.34 -2.16
CA LEU A 178 -4.05 -19.41 -1.02
C LEU A 178 -4.49 -20.46 -0.01
N GLU A 179 -5.78 -20.52 0.32
CA GLU A 179 -6.27 -21.52 1.28
C GLU A 179 -6.02 -22.96 0.82
N CYS A 180 -6.23 -23.22 -0.47
CA CYS A 180 -5.99 -24.54 -1.02
C CYS A 180 -4.49 -24.88 -0.98
N VAL A 181 -3.64 -23.95 -1.39
CA VAL A 181 -2.19 -24.15 -1.39
C VAL A 181 -1.68 -24.40 0.04
N LEU A 182 -2.09 -23.57 1.01
CA LEU A 182 -1.68 -23.73 2.41
C LEU A 182 -2.18 -25.04 3.01
N LYS A 183 -3.42 -25.46 2.74
CA LYS A 183 -3.91 -26.78 3.18
C LYS A 183 -3.10 -27.95 2.58
N LYS A 184 -2.58 -27.78 1.37
CA LYS A 184 -1.78 -28.81 0.66
C LYS A 184 -0.33 -28.87 1.14
N LEU A 185 0.25 -27.73 1.51
CA LEU A 185 1.65 -27.61 1.92
C LEU A 185 1.85 -27.64 3.45
N ALA A 186 0.80 -27.40 4.23
CA ALA A 186 0.87 -27.49 5.68
C ALA A 186 1.40 -28.86 6.12
N PRO A 187 2.30 -28.93 7.13
CA PRO A 187 2.75 -30.21 7.66
C PRO A 187 1.56 -31.07 8.10
N ALA A 188 1.60 -32.37 7.79
CA ALA A 188 0.46 -33.29 7.97
C ALA A 188 -0.06 -33.37 9.41
N GLN A 189 0.78 -33.09 10.40
CA GLN A 189 0.43 -33.06 11.82
C GLN A 189 -0.20 -31.74 12.27
N THR A 190 -0.28 -30.72 11.42
CA THR A 190 -0.79 -29.40 11.76
C THR A 190 -2.12 -29.09 11.07
N THR A 191 -2.89 -28.17 11.65
CA THR A 191 -4.13 -27.65 11.07
C THR A 191 -4.01 -26.13 10.93
N VAL A 192 -4.15 -25.65 9.70
CA VAL A 192 -4.18 -24.21 9.40
C VAL A 192 -5.59 -23.65 9.59
N LEU A 193 -5.68 -22.57 10.34
CA LEU A 193 -6.88 -21.76 10.52
C LEU A 193 -6.78 -20.49 9.67
N PHE A 194 -7.85 -20.12 8.97
CA PHE A 194 -7.90 -18.91 8.16
C PHE A 194 -8.76 -17.87 8.86
N SER A 195 -8.17 -16.71 9.11
CA SER A 195 -8.86 -15.58 9.72
C SER A 195 -8.82 -14.41 8.75
N TYR A 196 -9.99 -13.92 8.36
CA TYR A 196 -10.11 -12.71 7.54
C TYR A 196 -10.55 -11.60 8.47
N LEU A 197 -9.66 -10.64 8.70
CA LEU A 197 -9.93 -9.51 9.56
C LEU A 197 -9.91 -8.25 8.73
N GLU A 198 -10.86 -7.35 8.97
CA GLU A 198 -10.65 -5.95 8.60
C GLU A 198 -9.33 -5.53 9.21
N THR A 199 -8.45 -4.92 8.42
CA THR A 199 -7.11 -4.59 8.88
C THR A 199 -7.21 -3.52 9.95
N THR A 200 -7.24 -3.92 11.21
CA THR A 200 -7.31 -3.04 12.39
C THR A 200 -5.95 -2.45 12.73
N VAL A 201 -5.00 -2.45 11.79
CA VAL A 201 -3.59 -2.08 12.01
C VAL A 201 -3.44 -0.80 12.83
N PRO A 202 -4.18 0.31 12.57
CA PRO A 202 -4.05 1.48 13.42
C PRO A 202 -4.44 1.23 14.89
N PHE A 203 -5.41 0.36 15.15
CA PHE A 203 -5.90 -0.05 16.49
C PHE A 203 -5.09 -1.18 17.14
N GLN A 204 -4.08 -1.73 16.47
CA GLN A 204 -3.19 -2.75 17.05
C GLN A 204 -1.89 -2.16 17.58
N ILE A 205 -1.68 -0.86 17.34
CA ILE A 205 -0.53 -0.12 17.83
C ILE A 205 -0.96 0.65 19.08
N ASP A 206 -0.20 0.49 20.16
CA ASP A 206 -0.49 1.14 21.43
C ASP A 206 -0.45 2.68 21.32
N ASN A 207 -1.15 3.35 22.23
CA ASN A 207 -1.19 4.81 22.35
C ASN A 207 -1.73 5.54 21.10
N LEU A 208 -2.65 4.91 20.35
CA LEU A 208 -3.44 5.57 19.31
C LEU A 208 -4.30 6.69 19.94
N ALA A 209 -3.99 7.93 19.58
CA ALA A 209 -4.62 9.14 20.10
C ALA A 209 -5.79 9.62 19.24
N LEU A 210 -5.68 9.46 17.90
CA LEU A 210 -6.69 9.87 16.94
C LEU A 210 -6.68 8.93 15.74
N ALA A 211 -7.87 8.51 15.30
CA ALA A 211 -8.04 7.76 14.05
C ALA A 211 -9.26 8.27 13.29
N LEU A 212 -9.01 9.03 12.22
CA LEU A 212 -10.01 9.50 11.27
C LEU A 212 -9.76 8.75 9.95
N ILE A 213 -10.62 7.81 9.62
CA ILE A 213 -10.38 6.84 8.54
C ILE A 213 -11.55 6.86 7.56
N GLY A 214 -11.34 7.30 6.31
CA GLY A 214 -12.45 7.64 5.42
C GLY A 214 -13.40 6.48 5.10
N ASP A 215 -12.91 5.27 4.94
CA ASP A 215 -13.72 4.08 4.67
C ASP A 215 -14.35 3.43 5.91
N ARG A 216 -14.01 3.88 7.14
CA ARG A 216 -14.45 3.24 8.39
C ARG A 216 -15.09 4.18 9.40
N SER A 217 -14.52 5.36 9.57
CA SER A 217 -15.04 6.40 10.46
C SER A 217 -16.40 6.87 9.97
N PRO A 218 -17.42 6.86 10.83
CA PRO A 218 -18.70 7.44 10.46
C PRO A 218 -18.59 8.94 10.14
N PHE A 219 -19.30 9.38 9.11
CA PHE A 219 -19.47 10.80 8.79
C PHE A 219 -20.86 11.29 9.19
N THR A 220 -20.93 12.51 9.69
CA THR A 220 -22.17 13.30 9.69
C THR A 220 -22.09 14.29 8.54
N LEU A 221 -23.07 14.21 7.63
CA LEU A 221 -23.11 15.04 6.43
C LEU A 221 -24.22 16.10 6.52
N ASN A 222 -23.91 17.29 6.03
CA ASN A 222 -24.84 18.38 5.83
C ASN A 222 -24.81 18.79 4.35
N ALA A 223 -25.86 18.43 3.61
CA ALA A 223 -25.96 18.68 2.17
C ALA A 223 -24.75 18.17 1.34
N GLY A 224 -24.21 17.00 1.69
CA GLY A 224 -23.06 16.40 1.00
C GLY A 224 -21.70 16.94 1.45
N LYS A 225 -21.66 17.89 2.38
CA LYS A 225 -20.44 18.35 3.06
C LYS A 225 -20.29 17.68 4.42
N VAL A 226 -19.06 17.47 4.87
CA VAL A 226 -18.72 16.83 6.14
C VAL A 226 -18.87 17.85 7.27
N SER A 227 -19.92 17.70 8.08
CA SER A 227 -20.08 18.49 9.31
C SER A 227 -19.35 17.86 10.49
N GLN A 228 -19.13 16.54 10.45
CA GLN A 228 -18.34 15.81 11.44
C GLN A 228 -17.74 14.54 10.83
N TRP A 229 -16.48 14.29 11.15
CA TRP A 229 -15.75 13.05 10.88
C TRP A 229 -15.42 12.37 12.21
N ASN A 230 -16.03 11.20 12.45
CA ASN A 230 -15.93 10.56 13.75
C ASN A 230 -14.59 9.86 13.94
N ASP A 231 -13.84 10.29 14.95
CA ASP A 231 -12.77 9.49 15.53
C ASP A 231 -13.25 8.10 15.97
N ILE A 232 -12.47 7.10 15.59
CA ILE A 232 -12.68 5.68 15.94
C ILE A 232 -11.54 5.11 16.77
N SER A 233 -10.61 5.94 17.27
CA SER A 233 -9.53 5.49 18.18
C SER A 233 -10.03 5.01 19.54
N GLY A 234 -11.26 5.35 19.91
CA GLY A 234 -11.84 5.11 21.23
C GLY A 234 -11.78 6.31 22.18
N ASN A 235 -11.13 7.40 21.77
CA ASN A 235 -10.96 8.61 22.58
C ASN A 235 -12.04 9.68 22.34
N ALA A 236 -12.92 9.47 21.36
CA ALA A 236 -14.00 10.39 20.97
C ALA A 236 -13.49 11.77 20.51
N ASN A 237 -12.30 11.82 19.90
CA ASN A 237 -11.69 13.03 19.35
C ASN A 237 -12.26 13.37 17.97
N HIS A 238 -13.58 13.50 17.86
CA HIS A 238 -14.25 13.73 16.58
C HIS A 238 -13.88 15.10 16.00
N ALA A 239 -13.62 15.13 14.69
CA ALA A 239 -13.35 16.38 13.97
C ALA A 239 -14.68 16.96 13.47
N ALA A 240 -14.97 18.23 13.74
CA ALA A 240 -16.25 18.85 13.41
C ALA A 240 -16.11 20.25 12.82
N GLN A 241 -17.13 20.68 12.09
CA GLN A 241 -17.28 22.03 11.59
C GLN A 241 -18.73 22.48 11.61
N ALA A 242 -19.03 23.47 12.45
CA ALA A 242 -20.39 23.96 12.61
C ALA A 242 -20.83 24.90 11.46
N THR A 243 -19.88 25.60 10.83
CA THR A 243 -20.20 26.61 9.81
C THR A 243 -20.29 25.95 8.42
N ALA A 244 -21.50 25.87 7.86
CA ALA A 244 -21.76 25.16 6.61
C ALA A 244 -20.89 25.59 5.41
N THR A 245 -20.52 26.87 5.35
CA THR A 245 -19.68 27.41 4.26
C THR A 245 -18.19 27.08 4.40
N LYS A 246 -17.78 26.43 5.50
CA LYS A 246 -16.40 25.98 5.78
C LYS A 246 -16.32 24.46 5.93
N GLN A 247 -17.41 23.74 5.66
CA GLN A 247 -17.45 22.28 5.75
C GLN A 247 -16.85 21.69 4.47
N PRO A 248 -15.81 20.84 4.56
CA PRO A 248 -15.25 20.18 3.40
C PRO A 248 -16.25 19.26 2.72
N ALA A 249 -16.05 18.95 1.44
CA ALA A 249 -16.90 18.04 0.71
C ALA A 249 -16.65 16.58 1.11
N TYR A 250 -17.70 15.76 1.10
CA TYR A 250 -17.55 14.31 1.23
C TYR A 250 -17.32 13.69 -0.14
N ALA A 251 -16.15 13.11 -0.34
CA ALA A 251 -15.82 12.35 -1.54
C ALA A 251 -16.07 10.87 -1.27
N ALA A 252 -17.12 10.29 -1.84
CA ALA A 252 -17.45 8.86 -1.65
C ALA A 252 -16.46 7.91 -2.34
N SER A 253 -15.68 8.42 -3.29
CA SER A 253 -14.68 7.68 -4.07
C SER A 253 -13.52 8.61 -4.42
N GLY A 254 -12.82 9.14 -3.41
CA GLY A 254 -11.69 10.03 -3.60
C GLY A 254 -10.39 9.24 -3.77
N VAL A 255 -9.72 8.91 -2.67
CA VAL A 255 -8.40 8.27 -2.73
C VAL A 255 -8.52 6.76 -3.00
N ASN A 256 -8.00 6.31 -4.15
CA ASN A 256 -8.06 4.92 -4.60
C ASN A 256 -9.50 4.33 -4.61
N GLY A 257 -10.50 5.16 -4.90
CA GLY A 257 -11.91 4.76 -4.88
C GLY A 257 -12.52 4.56 -3.49
N LEU A 258 -11.77 4.82 -2.42
CA LEU A 258 -12.25 4.82 -1.04
C LEU A 258 -12.74 6.23 -0.65
N PRO A 259 -13.62 6.35 0.37
CA PRO A 259 -14.07 7.65 0.80
C PRO A 259 -12.97 8.52 1.41
N SER A 260 -13.05 9.83 1.21
CA SER A 260 -12.15 10.86 1.75
C SER A 260 -12.90 12.15 2.04
N VAL A 261 -12.18 13.11 2.63
CA VAL A 261 -12.65 14.46 2.89
C VAL A 261 -11.90 15.42 1.97
N ASP A 262 -12.63 16.10 1.10
CA ASP A 262 -12.11 16.99 0.05
C ASP A 262 -12.18 18.45 0.53
N PHE A 263 -11.03 19.12 0.61
CA PHE A 263 -10.90 20.52 1.00
C PHE A 263 -10.62 21.38 -0.22
N ASP A 264 -11.37 22.48 -0.36
CA ASP A 264 -11.42 23.27 -1.59
C ASP A 264 -10.29 24.30 -1.79
N GLY A 265 -9.28 24.33 -0.91
CA GLY A 265 -8.21 25.32 -0.97
C GLY A 265 -8.66 26.76 -0.65
N VAL A 266 -9.89 26.98 -0.18
CA VAL A 266 -10.43 28.31 0.13
C VAL A 266 -10.61 28.49 1.62
N ASN A 267 -11.48 27.72 2.26
CA ASN A 267 -11.84 27.99 3.66
C ASN A 267 -12.27 26.76 4.46
N ASP A 268 -12.29 25.59 3.82
CA ASP A 268 -12.76 24.37 4.45
C ASP A 268 -11.84 23.97 5.60
N ALA A 269 -12.43 23.57 6.73
CA ALA A 269 -11.68 23.21 7.93
C ALA A 269 -12.50 22.27 8.80
N LEU A 270 -11.84 21.31 9.46
CA LEU A 270 -12.40 20.56 10.57
C LEU A 270 -11.59 20.83 11.83
N SER A 271 -12.25 20.86 12.99
CA SER A 271 -11.59 21.07 14.28
C SER A 271 -11.89 19.89 15.20
N VAL A 272 -10.84 19.32 15.78
CA VAL A 272 -10.92 18.34 16.85
C VAL A 272 -10.69 19.07 18.18
N PRO A 273 -11.67 19.08 19.09
CA PRO A 273 -11.53 19.74 20.37
C PRO A 273 -10.33 19.24 21.19
N ALA A 274 -9.69 20.14 21.92
CA ALA A 274 -8.59 19.80 22.82
C ALA A 274 -8.99 18.72 23.83
N SER A 275 -8.16 17.67 23.95
CA SER A 275 -8.39 16.58 24.88
C SER A 275 -7.07 16.05 25.44
N ALA A 276 -7.14 15.26 26.52
CA ALA A 276 -5.95 14.71 27.16
C ALA A 276 -5.20 13.71 26.28
N SER A 277 -5.89 12.96 25.42
CA SER A 277 -5.27 11.92 24.57
C SER A 277 -4.49 12.48 23.39
N ILE A 278 -4.86 13.68 22.91
CA ILE A 278 -4.13 14.36 21.82
C ILE A 278 -3.28 15.52 22.34
N LYS A 279 -3.14 15.70 23.64
CA LYS A 279 -2.29 16.74 24.24
C LYS A 279 -0.83 16.29 24.23
N ASP A 280 0.07 17.22 23.89
CA ASP A 280 1.52 17.10 23.99
C ASP A 280 2.08 15.82 23.35
N ILE A 281 1.48 15.37 22.23
CA ILE A 281 1.77 14.05 21.62
C ILE A 281 3.21 13.89 21.11
N PHE A 282 3.99 14.97 21.07
CA PHE A 282 5.40 14.94 20.70
C PHE A 282 6.35 15.23 21.86
N ALA A 283 5.85 15.48 23.08
CA ALA A 283 6.69 15.81 24.23
C ALA A 283 7.57 14.65 24.71
N GLY A 284 7.14 13.41 24.50
CA GLY A 284 7.90 12.19 24.82
C GLY A 284 8.21 11.33 23.59
N GLY A 285 8.31 11.98 22.43
CA GLY A 285 8.29 11.32 21.12
C GLY A 285 6.87 11.01 20.65
N GLY A 286 6.69 10.95 19.33
CA GLY A 286 5.38 10.80 18.71
C GLY A 286 5.48 10.31 17.27
N TYR A 287 4.35 9.82 16.76
CA TYR A 287 4.27 9.32 15.40
C TYR A 287 2.90 9.64 14.81
N GLY A 288 2.86 9.88 13.51
CA GLY A 288 1.60 9.91 12.78
C GLY A 288 1.76 9.51 11.33
N ALA A 289 0.66 9.01 10.79
CA ALA A 289 0.52 8.63 9.40
C ALA A 289 -0.70 9.33 8.80
N ILE A 290 -0.52 9.95 7.63
CA ILE A 290 -1.59 10.64 6.90
C ILE A 290 -1.58 10.17 5.45
N VAL A 291 -2.75 9.82 4.94
CA VAL A 291 -2.96 9.54 3.51
C VAL A 291 -3.77 10.67 2.89
N PHE A 292 -3.24 11.28 1.84
CA PHE A 292 -3.86 12.42 1.17
C PHE A 292 -3.55 12.45 -0.33
N ILE A 293 -4.28 13.29 -1.08
CA ILE A 293 -3.95 13.76 -2.42
C ILE A 293 -3.86 15.28 -2.34
N SER A 294 -2.75 15.85 -2.82
CA SER A 294 -2.59 17.30 -2.94
C SER A 294 -3.01 17.73 -4.34
N ASP A 295 -3.92 18.70 -4.47
CA ASP A 295 -4.36 19.22 -5.77
C ASP A 295 -3.54 20.43 -6.24
N ALA A 296 -2.84 21.07 -5.30
CA ALA A 296 -1.92 22.16 -5.56
C ALA A 296 -0.54 21.94 -4.95
N ALA A 297 0.44 22.71 -5.44
CA ALA A 297 1.75 22.91 -4.83
C ALA A 297 1.76 24.22 -4.04
N GLY A 298 0.77 24.42 -3.18
CA GLY A 298 0.63 25.68 -2.47
C GLY A 298 1.76 25.93 -1.47
N THR A 299 1.72 27.12 -0.90
CA THR A 299 2.75 27.61 0.01
C THR A 299 2.09 27.75 1.37
N PHE A 300 2.54 26.94 2.33
CA PHE A 300 1.93 26.79 3.65
C PHE A 300 0.53 26.16 3.61
N ASP A 301 0.35 25.08 2.87
CA ASP A 301 -0.93 24.34 2.87
C ASP A 301 -0.95 23.40 4.08
N TYR A 302 -1.70 23.73 5.13
CA TYR A 302 -1.69 22.97 6.38
C TYR A 302 -2.63 21.77 6.32
N LEU A 303 -2.06 20.57 6.44
CA LEU A 303 -2.87 19.37 6.61
C LEU A 303 -3.45 19.33 8.03
N ILE A 304 -2.58 19.43 9.03
CA ILE A 304 -2.95 19.38 10.46
C ILE A 304 -2.09 20.33 11.30
N GLU A 305 -2.69 20.94 12.33
CA GLU A 305 -2.02 21.99 13.09
C GLU A 305 -2.67 22.23 14.48
N LYS A 306 -1.86 22.60 15.49
CA LYS A 306 -2.28 22.92 16.87
C LYS A 306 -1.96 24.38 17.24
N ASP A 307 -2.66 25.32 16.62
CA ASP A 307 -2.57 26.79 16.73
C ASP A 307 -1.22 27.36 17.21
N GLY A 308 -0.18 27.20 16.39
CA GLY A 308 1.18 27.69 16.60
C GLY A 308 2.00 26.85 17.58
N ARG A 309 1.63 25.61 17.88
CA ARG A 309 2.43 24.70 18.74
C ARG A 309 3.22 23.70 17.93
N TRP A 310 2.56 23.05 16.99
CA TRP A 310 3.17 22.18 16.02
C TRP A 310 2.20 21.98 14.85
N GLY A 311 2.72 21.52 13.72
CA GLY A 311 1.87 21.21 12.58
C GLY A 311 2.64 20.61 11.43
N ILE A 312 1.85 20.09 10.50
CA ILE A 312 2.30 19.46 9.26
C ILE A 312 1.68 20.24 8.10
N TYR A 313 2.53 20.75 7.23
CA TYR A 313 2.12 21.54 6.09
C TYR A 313 2.99 21.29 4.88
N ILE A 314 2.51 21.72 3.72
CA ILE A 314 3.29 21.73 2.48
C ILE A 314 3.84 23.13 2.25
N ASN A 315 5.13 23.19 1.93
CA ASN A 315 5.77 24.41 1.49
C ASN A 315 6.68 24.13 0.30
N ALA A 316 6.40 24.77 -0.83
CA ALA A 316 7.11 24.55 -2.08
C ALA A 316 7.15 23.05 -2.46
N SER A 317 6.00 22.38 -2.39
CA SER A 317 5.82 20.94 -2.65
C SER A 317 6.59 20.00 -1.73
N LYS A 318 7.20 20.50 -0.65
CA LYS A 318 7.86 19.68 0.36
C LYS A 318 6.98 19.59 1.58
N LEU A 319 6.95 18.41 2.17
CA LEU A 319 6.28 18.25 3.43
C LEU A 319 7.17 18.78 4.54
N THR A 320 6.60 19.57 5.44
CA THR A 320 7.29 20.21 6.56
C THR A 320 6.58 19.91 7.86
N PHE A 321 7.35 19.50 8.86
CA PHE A 321 6.96 19.42 10.25
C PHE A 321 7.65 20.53 11.04
N PHE A 322 6.90 21.24 11.86
CA PHE A 322 7.44 22.18 12.83
C PHE A 322 6.90 21.89 14.23
N SER A 323 7.68 22.25 15.23
CA SER A 323 7.32 22.18 16.64
C SER A 323 7.95 23.36 17.37
N ILE A 324 7.20 24.03 18.23
CA ILE A 324 7.62 25.25 18.94
C ILE A 324 8.11 24.92 20.35
N TRP A 325 9.21 25.54 20.75
CA TRP A 325 9.93 25.25 21.99
C TRP A 325 10.18 26.54 22.78
N ASP A 326 10.44 26.41 24.09
CA ASP A 326 10.78 27.56 24.94
C ASP A 326 12.20 28.11 24.69
N GLY A 327 13.03 27.37 23.94
CA GLY A 327 14.35 27.77 23.48
C GLY A 327 14.37 28.10 21.98
N ASN A 328 14.72 27.10 21.17
CA ASN A 328 14.79 27.21 19.70
C ASN A 328 13.81 26.24 19.08
N ASP A 329 13.09 26.67 18.04
CA ASP A 329 12.07 25.85 17.41
C ASP A 329 12.67 24.74 16.55
N GLY A 330 11.93 23.64 16.47
CA GLY A 330 12.24 22.50 15.62
C GLY A 330 11.56 22.64 14.27
N GLY A 331 12.31 22.36 13.20
CA GLY A 331 11.81 22.47 11.84
C GLY A 331 12.49 21.51 10.89
N TRP A 332 11.70 20.67 10.22
CA TRP A 332 12.17 19.61 9.34
C TRP A 332 11.32 19.53 8.09
N SER A 333 11.95 19.34 6.94
CA SER A 333 11.28 19.17 5.66
C SER A 333 11.81 17.99 4.89
N THR A 334 10.99 17.41 4.03
CA THR A 334 11.43 16.37 3.11
C THR A 334 12.44 16.91 2.09
N GLY A 335 13.43 16.09 1.75
CA GLY A 335 14.35 16.38 0.65
C GLY A 335 13.63 16.34 -0.70
N GLU A 336 12.67 15.42 -0.81
CA GLU A 336 11.88 15.11 -1.97
C GLU A 336 10.60 15.95 -2.00
N THR A 337 10.10 16.21 -3.21
CA THR A 337 8.80 16.86 -3.41
C THR A 337 7.71 15.81 -3.47
N ILE A 338 6.53 16.13 -2.93
CA ILE A 338 5.36 15.28 -3.07
C ILE A 338 4.79 15.34 -4.50
N PRO A 339 4.21 14.24 -5.02
CA PRO A 339 3.46 14.28 -6.27
C PRO A 339 2.09 14.97 -6.08
N ILE A 340 1.68 15.77 -7.06
CA ILE A 340 0.35 16.41 -7.12
C ILE A 340 -0.63 15.45 -7.82
N GLY A 341 -1.87 15.40 -7.35
CA GLY A 341 -2.95 14.60 -7.96
C GLY A 341 -2.74 13.09 -7.85
N SER A 342 -1.85 12.63 -6.96
CA SER A 342 -1.58 11.21 -6.71
C SER A 342 -1.64 10.92 -5.20
N PRO A 343 -2.08 9.72 -4.78
CA PRO A 343 -2.06 9.33 -3.37
C PRO A 343 -0.65 9.38 -2.77
N VAL A 344 -0.54 10.01 -1.61
CA VAL A 344 0.69 10.13 -0.82
C VAL A 344 0.44 9.56 0.57
N LEU A 345 1.34 8.69 1.02
CA LEU A 345 1.47 8.29 2.42
C LEU A 345 2.57 9.14 3.04
N LEU A 346 2.17 9.99 3.97
CA LEU A 346 3.08 10.66 4.87
C LEU A 346 3.21 9.83 6.16
N GLU A 347 4.44 9.66 6.60
CA GLU A 347 4.74 9.31 7.99
C GLU A 347 5.66 10.38 8.59
N PHE A 348 5.38 10.80 9.81
CA PHE A 348 6.27 11.63 10.60
C PHE A 348 6.53 10.97 11.94
N GLU A 349 7.79 10.93 12.31
CA GLU A 349 8.32 10.27 13.50
C GLU A 349 9.19 11.29 14.25
N TYR A 350 9.01 11.36 15.55
CA TYR A 350 9.87 12.15 16.42
C TYR A 350 10.24 11.31 17.62
N ASP A 351 11.55 11.11 17.82
CA ASP A 351 12.11 10.40 18.95
C ASP A 351 12.84 11.40 19.85
N SER A 352 12.25 11.72 21.00
CA SER A 352 12.84 12.67 21.96
C SER A 352 14.10 12.14 22.64
N ASP A 353 14.34 10.82 22.59
CA ASP A 353 15.55 10.19 23.13
C ASP A 353 16.71 10.19 22.10
N SER A 354 16.43 10.53 20.84
CA SER A 354 17.45 10.66 19.81
C SER A 354 18.41 11.80 20.12
N ALA A 355 19.72 11.49 20.15
CA ALA A 355 20.75 12.49 20.39
C ALA A 355 20.82 13.58 19.30
N ALA A 356 20.36 13.27 18.08
CA ALA A 356 20.25 14.25 16.98
C ALA A 356 19.05 15.20 17.17
N ASN A 357 18.06 14.78 17.96
CA ASN A 357 16.80 15.49 18.18
C ASN A 357 16.07 15.85 16.88
N ASP A 358 16.24 15.00 15.85
CA ASP A 358 15.69 15.19 14.52
C ASP A 358 14.41 14.37 14.33
N ALA A 359 13.39 15.01 13.76
CA ALA A 359 12.25 14.28 13.24
C ALA A 359 12.65 13.52 11.96
N ILE A 360 11.99 12.39 11.72
CA ILE A 360 12.09 11.63 10.49
C ILE A 360 10.77 11.77 9.74
N LEU A 361 10.84 12.31 8.54
CA LEU A 361 9.71 12.45 7.62
C LEU A 361 9.90 11.47 6.47
N ARG A 362 8.84 10.70 6.16
CA ARG A 362 8.82 9.77 5.04
C ARG A 362 7.66 10.07 4.12
N ILE A 363 7.94 10.03 2.82
CA ILE A 363 6.96 10.06 1.75
C ILE A 363 6.99 8.68 1.11
N ASN A 364 5.85 8.00 1.11
CA ASN A 364 5.68 6.66 0.52
C ASN A 364 6.76 5.67 1.02
N GLY A 365 7.06 5.71 2.31
CA GLY A 365 7.97 4.78 2.97
C GLY A 365 9.47 5.12 2.92
N GLY A 366 9.87 6.14 2.17
CA GLY A 366 11.27 6.58 2.08
C GLY A 366 11.42 8.09 2.11
N GLY A 367 12.58 8.57 1.67
CA GLY A 367 12.92 9.99 1.61
C GLY A 367 13.98 10.40 2.62
N THR A 368 14.49 11.62 2.41
CA THR A 368 15.47 12.26 3.27
C THR A 368 14.81 13.39 4.04
N THR A 369 15.27 13.64 5.26
CA THR A 369 14.80 14.78 6.06
C THR A 369 15.92 15.81 6.15
N SER A 370 15.59 17.07 5.87
CA SER A 370 16.46 18.21 6.07
C SER A 370 15.93 19.06 7.21
N GLN A 371 16.79 19.30 8.20
CA GLN A 371 16.50 20.20 9.30
C GLN A 371 16.83 21.65 8.91
N TRP A 372 16.01 22.60 9.36
CA TRP A 372 16.30 24.04 9.30
C TRP A 372 16.36 24.71 10.69
N GLY A 373 15.97 24.00 11.75
CA GLY A 373 16.16 24.40 13.15
C GLY A 373 16.26 23.20 14.08
N THR A 374 17.28 23.17 14.94
CA THR A 374 17.41 22.15 15.99
C THR A 374 16.68 22.59 17.25
N PRO A 375 15.69 21.80 17.71
CA PRO A 375 14.92 22.17 18.88
C PRO A 375 15.80 22.16 20.13
N THR A 376 15.63 23.19 20.98
CA THR A 376 16.31 23.28 22.28
C THR A 376 15.34 23.71 23.37
N GLY A 377 15.60 23.26 24.60
CA GLY A 377 14.73 23.53 25.75
C GLY A 377 13.66 22.46 25.92
N THR A 378 12.43 22.87 26.22
CA THR A 378 11.26 21.99 26.29
C THR A 378 10.21 22.39 25.26
N VAL A 379 9.50 21.39 24.72
CA VAL A 379 8.40 21.66 23.79
C VAL A 379 7.32 22.49 24.49
N LEU A 380 6.83 23.53 23.81
CA LEU A 380 5.73 24.31 24.36
C LEU A 380 4.45 23.49 24.34
N SER A 381 3.83 23.38 25.52
CA SER A 381 2.62 22.58 25.65
C SER A 381 1.49 23.10 24.77
N ASP A 382 0.78 22.16 24.13
CA ASP A 382 -0.43 22.42 23.34
C ASP A 382 -1.72 22.21 24.14
N SER A 383 -1.60 22.15 25.48
CA SER A 383 -2.71 21.96 26.40
C SER A 383 -3.82 23.00 26.17
N GLY A 384 -5.02 22.51 25.86
CA GLY A 384 -6.19 23.36 25.62
C GLY A 384 -6.26 23.96 24.21
N VAL A 385 -5.40 23.50 23.29
CA VAL A 385 -5.41 23.89 21.88
C VAL A 385 -6.09 22.80 21.05
N ASP A 386 -7.06 23.21 20.23
CA ASP A 386 -7.76 22.31 19.30
C ASP A 386 -6.83 21.92 18.15
N LEU A 387 -6.98 20.70 17.63
CA LEU A 387 -6.30 20.29 16.40
C LEU A 387 -7.15 20.71 15.20
N SER A 388 -6.60 21.54 14.34
CA SER A 388 -7.21 21.95 13.08
C SER A 388 -6.77 21.04 11.95
N LEU A 389 -7.70 20.66 11.08
CA LEU A 389 -7.46 19.92 9.84
C LEU A 389 -7.88 20.78 8.65
N GLY A 390 -7.01 20.87 7.65
CA GLY A 390 -7.26 21.48 6.35
C GLY A 390 -7.31 23.01 6.30
N ASN A 391 -7.27 23.71 7.44
CA ASN A 391 -7.00 25.15 7.47
C ASN A 391 -6.63 25.59 8.89
N VAL A 392 -5.73 26.56 8.98
CA VAL A 392 -5.39 27.24 10.23
C VAL A 392 -6.24 28.50 10.36
N PRO A 393 -7.14 28.60 11.37
CA PRO A 393 -8.04 29.75 11.51
C PRO A 393 -7.33 31.09 11.70
N SER A 394 -6.12 31.07 12.29
CA SER A 394 -5.35 32.28 12.65
C SER A 394 -4.55 32.87 11.48
N THR A 395 -4.06 32.05 10.55
CA THR A 395 -3.21 32.50 9.43
C THR A 395 -3.87 32.38 8.05
N PHE A 396 -5.04 31.72 7.96
CA PHE A 396 -5.77 31.48 6.71
C PHE A 396 -4.90 30.80 5.65
N SER A 397 -4.59 29.54 5.90
CA SER A 397 -3.62 28.75 5.15
C SER A 397 -4.28 27.42 4.74
N PRO A 398 -5.24 27.48 3.79
CA PRO A 398 -6.11 26.36 3.48
C PRO A 398 -5.39 25.26 2.69
N TRP A 399 -5.76 24.03 2.99
CA TRP A 399 -5.40 22.83 2.25
C TRP A 399 -6.27 22.69 1.00
N ASP A 400 -5.67 22.28 -0.11
CA ASP A 400 -6.33 21.99 -1.38
C ASP A 400 -6.10 20.52 -1.76
N GLY A 401 -7.15 19.71 -1.62
CA GLY A 401 -7.18 18.29 -1.97
C GLY A 401 -7.80 17.37 -0.91
N ASP A 402 -7.71 16.07 -1.16
CA ASP A 402 -8.31 15.02 -0.33
C ASP A 402 -7.44 14.60 0.86
N ILE A 403 -8.05 14.42 2.03
CA ILE A 403 -7.49 13.66 3.16
C ILE A 403 -8.33 12.41 3.36
N ALA A 404 -7.71 11.24 3.24
CA ALA A 404 -8.39 9.94 3.36
C ALA A 404 -8.20 9.30 4.73
N GLU A 405 -7.03 9.45 5.35
CA GLU A 405 -6.74 8.83 6.64
C GLU A 405 -5.80 9.68 7.47
N VAL A 406 -6.09 9.81 8.76
CA VAL A 406 -5.24 10.44 9.77
C VAL A 406 -5.17 9.51 10.97
N ALA A 407 -3.97 9.02 11.28
CA ALA A 407 -3.67 8.26 12.49
C ALA A 407 -2.57 8.95 13.28
N LEU A 408 -2.84 9.33 14.54
CA LEU A 408 -1.88 9.97 15.43
C LEU A 408 -1.66 9.11 16.67
N TYR A 409 -0.41 9.02 17.12
CA TYR A 409 0.02 8.23 18.27
C TYR A 409 0.77 9.11 19.27
N SER A 410 0.42 8.99 20.55
CA SER A 410 1.04 9.78 21.63
C SER A 410 2.34 9.16 22.17
N SER A 411 2.88 8.15 21.47
CA SER A 411 4.19 7.56 21.69
C SER A 411 4.73 7.05 20.37
N LEU A 412 6.03 6.85 20.28
CA LEU A 412 6.67 6.26 19.11
C LEU A 412 6.41 4.74 19.03
N PRO A 413 5.72 4.22 17.98
CA PRO A 413 5.57 2.79 17.77
C PRO A 413 6.90 2.13 17.42
N SER A 414 7.01 0.83 17.65
CA SER A 414 8.19 0.07 17.24
C SER A 414 8.38 0.10 15.72
N ALA A 415 9.61 -0.07 15.24
CA ALA A 415 9.90 -0.09 13.80
C ALA A 415 9.09 -1.17 13.04
N ALA A 416 8.74 -2.28 13.70
CA ALA A 416 7.91 -3.33 13.14
C ALA A 416 6.44 -2.86 12.98
N GLU A 417 5.89 -2.22 13.99
CA GLU A 417 4.53 -1.64 13.95
C GLU A 417 4.41 -0.53 12.91
N GLN A 418 5.40 0.37 12.84
CA GLN A 418 5.46 1.40 11.80
C GLN A 418 5.47 0.77 10.40
N SER A 419 6.27 -0.28 10.19
CA SER A 419 6.35 -0.97 8.90
C SER A 419 5.04 -1.70 8.55
N LEU A 420 4.36 -2.29 9.53
CA LEU A 420 3.05 -2.90 9.34
C LEU A 420 1.99 -1.87 8.93
N LEU A 421 1.93 -0.72 9.62
CA LEU A 421 1.02 0.36 9.29
C LEU A 421 1.29 0.93 7.90
N ARG A 422 2.56 1.20 7.57
CA ARG A 422 2.98 1.68 6.26
C ARG A 422 2.52 0.74 5.14
N ASN A 423 2.85 -0.55 5.25
CA ASN A 423 2.47 -1.54 4.24
C ASN A 423 0.95 -1.67 4.12
N HIS A 424 0.23 -1.60 5.24
CA HIS A 424 -1.23 -1.61 5.23
C HIS A 424 -1.81 -0.41 4.47
N LEU A 425 -1.41 0.81 4.81
CA LEU A 425 -1.89 2.03 4.17
C LEU A 425 -1.50 2.07 2.69
N ALA A 426 -0.28 1.65 2.36
CA ALA A 426 0.19 1.62 0.98
C ALA A 426 -0.64 0.67 0.11
N ASN A 427 -0.90 -0.55 0.59
CA ASN A 427 -1.74 -1.50 -0.12
C ASN A 427 -3.19 -1.01 -0.25
N LYS A 428 -3.74 -0.43 0.83
CA LYS A 428 -5.12 0.07 0.87
C LYS A 428 -5.37 1.20 -0.14
N TYR A 429 -4.43 2.14 -0.24
CA TYR A 429 -4.59 3.32 -1.09
C TYR A 429 -3.81 3.25 -2.41
N GLY A 430 -3.28 2.07 -2.77
CA GLY A 430 -2.59 1.86 -4.06
C GLY A 430 -1.30 2.68 -4.19
N ILE A 431 -0.60 2.93 -3.08
CA ILE A 431 0.62 3.73 -3.03
C ILE A 431 1.83 2.81 -3.22
N THR A 432 2.67 3.12 -4.21
CA THR A 432 3.95 2.43 -4.40
C THR A 432 4.96 2.93 -3.37
N LEU A 433 5.48 2.03 -2.54
CA LEU A 433 6.55 2.34 -1.60
C LEU A 433 7.90 2.48 -2.33
N SER A 434 8.71 3.45 -1.90
CA SER A 434 10.03 3.78 -2.49
C SER A 434 11.16 2.90 -1.98
#